data_AF-A0A061NBW5-F1
#
_entry.id   AF-A0A061NBW5-F1
#
_cell.length_a   1.000
_cell.length_b   1.000
_cell.length_c   1.000
_cell.angle_alpha   90.00
_cell.angle_beta   90.00
_cell.angle_gamma   90.00
#
_symmetry.space_group_name_H-M   'P 1'
#
loop_
_entity.id
_entity.type
_entity.pdbx_description
1 polymer ?
#
loop_
_entity_poly.entity_id
_entity_poly.type
_entity_poly.pdbx_seq_one_letter_code
_entity_poly.pdbx_strand_id
1 'polypeptide(L)'
;MSFEERMMNEEEEKEWMAAMQLGERGREEIKNDTVSNYLQKLKHVREETCNFLKQQEDEWLYKERQFPDGTPYNNYFLWFHVLEDEISHRGQIKLIKRHLEANA
;
A
#
# COMPACT_ATOMS: atom_id res chain seq x y z
N MET A 1 -8.16 -3.09 -6.20
CA MET A 1 -8.92 -4.20 -5.59
C MET A 1 -8.74 -4.14 -4.10
N SER A 2 -9.83 -4.16 -3.36
CA SER A 2 -9.81 -4.26 -1.90
C SER A 2 -10.23 -5.66 -1.44
N PHE A 3 -10.14 -5.93 -0.13
CA PHE A 3 -10.68 -7.16 0.47
C PHE A 3 -12.19 -7.28 0.29
N GLU A 4 -12.90 -6.15 0.21
CA GLU A 4 -14.36 -6.10 0.00
C GLU A 4 -14.78 -6.11 -1.48
N GLU A 5 -13.83 -6.36 -2.38
CA GLU A 5 -14.07 -6.48 -3.83
C GLU A 5 -14.77 -5.26 -4.45
N ARG A 6 -14.50 -4.07 -3.90
CA ARG A 6 -15.06 -2.80 -4.36
C ARG A 6 -13.98 -1.77 -4.68
N MET A 7 -14.43 -0.65 -5.25
CA MET A 7 -13.64 0.55 -5.39
C MET A 7 -13.61 1.34 -4.06
N MET A 8 -12.65 2.26 -3.96
CA MET A 8 -12.60 3.19 -2.84
C MET A 8 -13.88 4.04 -2.80
N ASN A 9 -14.36 4.32 -1.61
CA ASN A 9 -15.39 5.33 -1.39
C ASN A 9 -14.75 6.74 -1.29
N GLU A 10 -15.58 7.79 -1.22
CA GLU A 10 -15.09 9.17 -1.19
C GLU A 10 -14.16 9.48 0.00
N GLU A 11 -14.36 8.84 1.16
CA GLU A 11 -13.52 9.05 2.34
C GLU A 11 -12.15 8.39 2.15
N GLU A 12 -12.14 7.16 1.64
CA GLU A 12 -10.92 6.42 1.31
C GLU A 12 -10.13 7.10 0.19
N GLU A 13 -10.80 7.66 -0.82
CA GLU A 13 -10.14 8.43 -1.87
C GLU A 13 -9.52 9.73 -1.34
N LYS A 14 -10.16 10.41 -0.39
CA LYS A 14 -9.57 11.59 0.25
C LYS A 14 -8.32 11.21 1.05
N GLU A 15 -8.38 10.09 1.76
CA GLU A 15 -7.29 9.63 2.62
C GLU A 15 -6.09 9.10 1.82
N TRP A 16 -6.32 8.26 0.80
CA TRP A 16 -5.26 7.46 0.19
C TRP A 16 -4.75 7.99 -1.15
N MET A 17 -5.54 8.79 -1.87
CA MET A 17 -5.25 9.02 -3.29
C MET A 17 -4.04 9.94 -3.52
N ALA A 18 -3.75 10.86 -2.61
CA ALA A 18 -2.51 11.62 -2.65
C ALA A 18 -1.27 10.71 -2.53
N ALA A 19 -1.33 9.70 -1.65
CA ALA A 19 -0.26 8.73 -1.44
C ALA A 19 -0.16 7.70 -2.58
N MET A 20 -1.27 7.37 -3.25
CA MET A 20 -1.24 6.47 -4.42
C MET A 20 -0.67 7.12 -5.67
N GLN A 21 -0.89 8.42 -5.87
CA GLN A 21 -0.45 9.10 -7.09
C GLN A 21 0.99 9.63 -6.98
N LEU A 22 1.44 10.02 -5.78
CA LEU A 22 2.76 10.60 -5.45
C LEU A 22 3.24 11.76 -6.36
N GLY A 23 2.40 12.23 -7.29
CA GLY A 23 2.67 13.28 -8.25
C GLY A 23 2.47 14.67 -7.67
N GLU A 24 1.84 15.56 -8.45
CA GLU A 24 1.52 16.92 -8.00
C GLU A 24 0.67 16.91 -6.73
N ARG A 25 -0.40 16.10 -6.71
CA ARG A 25 -1.27 15.93 -5.55
C ARG A 25 -0.52 15.49 -4.30
N GLY A 26 0.33 14.47 -4.42
CA GLY A 26 1.17 14.00 -3.31
C GLY A 26 2.11 15.11 -2.82
N ARG A 27 2.73 15.85 -3.74
CA ARG A 27 3.59 16.99 -3.39
C ARG A 27 2.83 18.12 -2.72
N GLU A 28 1.56 18.34 -3.00
CA GLU A 28 0.76 19.41 -2.42
C GLU A 28 0.18 19.05 -1.05
N GLU A 29 -0.39 17.84 -0.94
CA GLU A 29 -1.14 17.38 0.22
C GLU A 29 -0.27 16.70 1.27
N ILE A 30 0.81 16.00 0.88
CA ILE A 30 1.68 15.26 1.81
C ILE A 30 2.84 16.16 2.22
N LYS A 31 2.60 17.03 3.21
CA LYS A 31 3.61 17.92 3.78
C LYS A 31 3.50 18.01 5.29
N ASN A 32 4.64 18.22 5.95
CA ASN A 32 4.74 18.58 7.37
C ASN A 32 4.04 17.62 8.34
N ASP A 33 3.83 16.38 7.94
CA ASP A 33 3.26 15.36 8.81
C ASP A 33 4.35 14.75 9.70
N THR A 34 3.93 14.25 10.86
CA THR A 34 4.86 13.65 11.82
C THR A 34 5.15 12.20 11.45
N VAL A 35 6.37 11.74 11.72
CA VAL A 35 6.74 10.32 11.59
C VAL A 35 5.77 9.43 12.39
N SER A 36 5.30 9.90 13.55
CA SER A 36 4.34 9.17 14.37
C SER A 36 3.01 8.91 13.66
N ASN A 37 2.52 9.85 12.85
CA ASN A 37 1.27 9.66 12.12
C ASN A 37 1.41 8.52 11.10
N TYR A 38 2.49 8.51 10.31
CA TYR A 38 2.76 7.43 9.35
C TYR A 38 2.95 6.08 10.04
N LEU A 39 3.65 6.03 11.18
CA LEU A 39 3.81 4.80 11.95
C LEU A 39 2.48 4.28 12.49
N GLN A 40 1.58 5.17 12.91
CA GLN A 40 0.24 4.79 13.35
C GLN A 40 -0.60 4.26 12.19
N LYS A 41 -0.57 4.92 11.01
CA LYS A 41 -1.25 4.43 9.80
C LYS A 41 -0.75 3.05 9.38
N LEU A 42 0.58 2.86 9.32
CA LEU A 42 1.19 1.56 9.00
C LEU A 42 0.78 0.48 10.01
N LYS A 43 0.75 0.81 11.31
CA LYS A 43 0.31 -0.11 12.34
C LYS A 43 -1.16 -0.53 12.13
N HIS A 44 -2.04 0.44 11.88
CA HIS A 44 -3.46 0.18 11.66
C HIS A 44 -3.70 -0.72 10.44
N VAL A 45 -3.13 -0.38 9.28
CA VAL A 45 -3.25 -1.18 8.05
C VAL A 45 -2.69 -2.59 8.24
N ARG A 46 -1.58 -2.73 8.99
CA ARG A 46 -1.01 -4.04 9.33
C ARG A 46 -1.97 -4.87 10.19
N GLU A 47 -2.60 -4.27 11.20
CA GLU A 47 -3.55 -4.97 12.07
C GLU A 47 -4.76 -5.47 11.28
N GLU A 48 -5.34 -4.64 10.42
CA GLU A 48 -6.46 -5.03 9.53
C GLU A 48 -6.06 -6.13 8.55
N THR A 49 -4.90 -5.97 7.89
CA THR A 49 -4.33 -6.96 7.00
C THR A 49 -4.15 -8.32 7.70
N CYS A 50 -3.54 -8.33 8.88
CA CYS A 50 -3.34 -9.57 9.63
C CYS A 50 -4.66 -10.19 10.08
N ASN A 51 -5.64 -9.38 10.51
CA ASN A 51 -6.94 -9.88 10.92
C ASN A 51 -7.71 -10.51 9.76
N PHE A 52 -7.63 -9.92 8.57
CA PHE A 52 -8.23 -10.48 7.36
C PHE A 52 -7.54 -11.77 6.93
N LEU A 53 -6.20 -11.76 6.82
CA LEU A 53 -5.44 -12.93 6.34
C LEU A 53 -5.58 -14.15 7.26
N LYS A 54 -5.73 -13.95 8.58
CA LYS A 54 -6.01 -15.03 9.54
C LYS A 54 -7.33 -15.76 9.28
N GLN A 55 -8.26 -15.15 8.55
CA GLN A 55 -9.58 -15.71 8.24
C GLN A 55 -9.60 -16.42 6.89
N GLN A 56 -8.48 -16.41 6.14
CA GLN A 56 -8.39 -17.03 4.82
C GLN A 56 -7.70 -18.38 4.91
N GLU A 57 -8.22 -19.34 4.15
CA GLU A 57 -7.56 -20.63 3.87
C GLU A 57 -6.62 -20.50 2.67
N ASP A 58 -5.70 -21.45 2.50
CA ASP A 58 -4.69 -21.42 1.43
C ASP A 58 -5.31 -21.34 0.02
N GLU A 59 -6.48 -21.96 -0.21
CA GLU A 59 -7.21 -21.88 -1.48
C GLU A 59 -7.57 -20.44 -1.87
N TRP A 60 -7.68 -19.53 -0.89
CA TRP A 60 -7.92 -18.12 -1.15
C TRP A 60 -6.83 -17.48 -2.01
N LEU A 61 -5.56 -17.89 -1.83
CA LEU A 61 -4.43 -17.37 -2.59
C LEU A 61 -4.54 -17.67 -4.09
N TYR A 62 -5.20 -18.78 -4.44
CA TYR A 62 -5.32 -19.27 -5.80
C TYR A 62 -6.62 -18.83 -6.49
N LYS A 63 -7.50 -18.06 -5.82
CA LYS A 63 -8.71 -17.51 -6.44
C LYS A 63 -8.33 -16.56 -7.59
N GLU A 64 -8.69 -16.96 -8.81
CA GLU A 64 -8.43 -16.19 -10.03
C GLU A 64 -9.54 -15.19 -10.34
N ARG A 65 -9.12 -14.05 -10.87
CA ARG A 65 -9.96 -12.97 -11.40
C ARG A 65 -9.27 -12.38 -12.63
N GLN A 66 -9.95 -11.48 -13.33
CA GLN A 66 -9.42 -10.85 -14.54
C GLN A 66 -9.38 -9.33 -14.40
N PHE A 67 -8.32 -8.73 -14.91
CA PHE A 67 -8.24 -7.30 -15.11
C PHE A 67 -9.19 -6.87 -16.25
N PRO A 68 -9.51 -5.57 -16.41
CA PRO A 68 -10.38 -5.10 -17.47
C PRO A 68 -9.91 -5.45 -18.90
N ASP A 69 -8.61 -5.69 -19.08
CA ASP A 69 -7.99 -6.11 -20.34
C ASP A 69 -8.05 -7.64 -20.56
N GLY A 70 -8.64 -8.39 -19.63
CA GLY A 70 -8.74 -9.86 -19.66
C GLY A 70 -7.55 -10.60 -19.07
N THR A 71 -6.50 -9.90 -18.62
CA THR A 71 -5.32 -10.53 -18.02
C THR A 71 -5.71 -11.21 -16.69
N PRO A 72 -5.46 -12.53 -16.53
CA PRO A 72 -5.78 -13.22 -15.29
C PRO A 72 -4.78 -12.87 -14.18
N TYR A 73 -5.27 -12.83 -12.95
CA TYR A 73 -4.46 -12.71 -11.74
C TYR A 73 -5.12 -13.48 -10.60
N ASN A 74 -4.35 -13.82 -9.57
CA ASN A 74 -4.86 -14.39 -8.33
C ASN A 74 -4.35 -13.60 -7.11
N ASN A 75 -4.90 -13.91 -5.93
CA ASN A 75 -4.52 -13.20 -4.70
C ASN A 75 -3.06 -13.42 -4.31
N TYR A 76 -2.47 -14.56 -4.68
CA TYR A 76 -1.04 -14.83 -4.51
C TYR A 76 -0.18 -13.79 -5.24
N PHE A 77 -0.45 -13.56 -6.53
CA PHE A 77 0.27 -12.56 -7.32
C PHE A 77 0.13 -11.15 -6.72
N LEU A 78 -1.09 -10.77 -6.29
CA LEU A 78 -1.31 -9.46 -5.70
C LEU A 78 -0.53 -9.25 -4.40
N TRP A 79 -0.51 -10.24 -3.51
CA TRP A 79 0.27 -10.14 -2.27
C TRP A 79 1.77 -10.20 -2.48
N PHE A 80 2.23 -10.98 -3.45
CA PHE A 80 3.62 -10.95 -3.87
C PHE A 80 4.02 -9.53 -4.30
N HIS A 81 3.19 -8.87 -5.12
CA HIS A 81 3.43 -7.50 -5.55
C HIS A 81 3.44 -6.52 -4.37
N VAL A 82 2.47 -6.60 -3.44
CA VAL A 82 2.44 -5.73 -2.24
C VAL A 82 3.73 -5.84 -1.43
N LEU A 83 4.24 -7.06 -1.22
CA LEU A 83 5.47 -7.28 -0.44
C LEU A 83 6.71 -6.77 -1.18
N GLU A 84 6.78 -6.96 -2.49
CA GLU A 84 7.88 -6.45 -3.32
C GLU A 84 7.92 -4.92 -3.25
N ASP A 85 6.78 -4.27 -3.43
CA ASP A 85 6.63 -2.82 -3.43
C ASP A 85 7.02 -2.22 -2.05
N GLU A 86 6.57 -2.84 -0.94
CA GLU A 86 6.96 -2.42 0.41
C GLU A 86 8.48 -2.49 0.62
N ILE A 87 9.11 -3.58 0.20
CA ILE A 87 10.57 -3.77 0.33
C ILE A 87 11.32 -2.73 -0.51
N SER A 88 10.89 -2.53 -1.75
CA SER A 88 11.47 -1.56 -2.69
C SER A 88 11.37 -0.13 -2.15
N HIS A 89 10.21 0.29 -1.65
CA HIS A 89 10.03 1.61 -1.03
C HIS A 89 10.83 1.79 0.26
N ARG A 90 10.96 0.76 1.09
CA ARG A 90 11.86 0.80 2.27
C ARG A 90 13.32 1.00 1.86
N GLY A 91 13.74 0.47 0.72
CA GLY A 91 15.04 0.73 0.12
C GLY A 91 15.23 2.21 -0.24
N GLN A 92 14.25 2.80 -0.92
CA GLN A 92 14.25 4.22 -1.31
C GLN A 92 14.33 5.14 -0.07
N ILE A 93 13.54 4.87 0.97
CA ILE A 93 13.57 5.65 2.23
C ILE A 93 14.96 5.60 2.87
N LYS A 94 15.59 4.42 2.93
CA LYS A 94 16.95 4.26 3.46
C LYS A 94 17.97 5.07 2.66
N LEU A 95 17.86 5.07 1.33
CA LEU A 95 18.73 5.84 0.45
C LEU A 95 18.59 7.34 0.73
N ILE A 96 17.36 7.86 0.74
CA ILE A 96 17.06 9.28 1.03
C ILE A 96 17.62 9.67 2.39
N LYS A 97 17.37 8.87 3.43
CA LYS A 97 17.88 9.13 4.79
C LYS A 97 19.41 9.26 4.80
N ARG A 98 20.13 8.33 4.16
CA ARG A 98 21.61 8.38 4.09
C ARG A 98 22.11 9.62 3.35
N HIS A 99 21.42 10.05 2.29
CA HIS A 99 21.76 11.28 1.59
C HIS A 99 21.54 12.52 2.45
N LEU A 100 20.47 12.58 3.24
CA LEU A 100 20.23 13.69 4.16
C LEU A 100 21.29 13.74 5.26
N GLU A 101 21.67 12.60 5.83
CA GLU A 101 22.72 12.52 6.86
C GLU A 101 24.11 12.91 6.33
N ALA A 102 24.42 12.60 5.07
CA ALA A 102 25.71 12.94 4.46
C ALA A 102 25.82 14.42 4.04
N ASN A 103 24.69 15.12 3.90
CA ASN A 103 24.63 16.52 3.47
C ASN A 103 24.14 17.48 4.60
N ALA A 104 24.00 16.98 5.82
CA ALA A 104 23.69 17.75 7.03
C ALA A 104 24.98 18.17 7.75
#